data_AF-A0A7W1U915-F1
#
_entry.id   AF-A0A7W1U915-F1
#
_cell.length_a   1.000
_cell.length_b   1.000
_cell.length_c   1.000
_cell.angle_alpha   90.00
_cell.angle_beta   90.00
_cell.angle_gamma   90.00
#
_symmetry.space_group_name_H-M   'P 1'
#
loop_
_entity.id
_entity.type
_entity.pdbx_description
1 polymer ?
#
loop_
_entity_poly.entity_id
_entity_poly.type
_entity_poly.pdbx_seq_one_letter_code
_entity_poly.pdbx_strand_id
1 'polypeptide(L)'
;MDRDALKLILQSFREGLEDENDPVFRDALAAVAQDPELSAWFKAEQEFDSIMTEKFRAIPVDAAARKRLMQMARGRGEDSGPNEHGISRAPALS
;
A
#
# COMPACT_ATOMS: atom_id res chain seq x y z
N MET A 1 -7.27 -2.22 -20.76
CA MET A 1 -6.90 -0.87 -20.31
C MET A 1 -6.22 -0.15 -21.45
N ASP A 2 -6.40 1.17 -21.55
CA ASP A 2 -5.59 1.99 -22.44
C ASP A 2 -4.24 2.34 -21.77
N ARG A 3 -3.37 3.01 -22.53
CA ARG A 3 -2.01 3.36 -22.09
C ARG A 3 -2.00 4.36 -20.93
N ASP A 4 -2.97 5.26 -20.84
CA ASP A 4 -3.00 6.29 -19.78
C ASP A 4 -3.45 5.68 -18.45
N ALA A 5 -4.43 4.76 -18.49
CA ALA A 5 -4.82 3.97 -17.33
C ALA A 5 -3.66 3.09 -16.82
N LEU A 6 -2.90 2.49 -17.74
CA LEU A 6 -1.70 1.72 -17.39
C LEU A 6 -0.65 2.58 -16.71
N LYS A 7 -0.36 3.77 -17.25
CA LYS A 7 0.57 4.72 -16.63
C LYS A 7 0.12 5.08 -15.22
N LEU A 8 -1.15 5.44 -15.02
CA LEU A 8 -1.67 5.80 -13.70
C LEU A 8 -1.46 4.71 -12.65
N ILE A 9 -1.69 3.44 -13.03
CA ILE A 9 -1.41 2.29 -12.16
C ILE A 9 0.08 2.19 -11.89
N LEU A 10 0.91 2.19 -12.92
CA LEU A 10 2.37 2.03 -12.80
C LEU A 10 3.04 3.15 -12.01
N GLN A 11 2.53 4.38 -12.04
CA GLN A 11 3.04 5.48 -11.19
C GLN A 11 2.83 5.24 -9.70
N SER A 12 1.91 4.35 -9.34
CA SER A 12 1.65 3.99 -7.95
C SER A 12 2.46 2.77 -7.51
N PHE A 13 3.14 2.09 -8.45
CA PHE A 13 3.89 0.87 -8.18
C PHE A 13 5.17 1.17 -7.41
N ARG A 14 5.37 0.52 -6.28
CA ARG A 14 6.62 0.60 -5.51
C ARG A 14 7.29 -0.77 -5.42
N GLU A 15 8.50 -0.85 -5.96
CA GLU A 15 9.32 -2.06 -5.90
C GLU A 15 9.68 -2.41 -4.45
N GLY A 16 9.60 -3.70 -4.11
CA GLY A 16 9.87 -4.23 -2.77
C GLY A 16 8.74 -4.03 -1.75
N LEU A 17 7.55 -3.59 -2.18
CA LEU A 17 6.33 -3.52 -1.34
C LEU A 17 5.30 -4.59 -1.75
N GLU A 18 4.10 -4.48 -1.16
CA GLU A 18 2.98 -5.40 -1.40
C GLU A 18 2.47 -5.34 -2.85
N ASP A 19 2.73 -4.24 -3.56
CA ASP A 19 2.30 -3.97 -4.93
C ASP A 19 2.73 -5.06 -5.94
N GLU A 20 3.86 -5.75 -5.70
CA GLU A 20 4.31 -6.86 -6.55
C GLU A 20 3.35 -8.06 -6.58
N ASN A 21 2.57 -8.22 -5.52
CA ASN A 21 1.62 -9.31 -5.38
C ASN A 21 0.20 -8.93 -5.79
N ASP A 22 -0.07 -7.64 -6.02
CA ASP A 22 -1.39 -7.16 -6.40
C ASP A 22 -1.66 -7.43 -7.90
N PRO A 23 -2.76 -8.15 -8.24
CA PRO A 23 -3.12 -8.47 -9.61
C PRO A 23 -3.21 -7.26 -10.56
N VAL A 24 -3.60 -6.08 -10.05
CA VAL A 24 -3.73 -4.86 -10.85
C VAL A 24 -2.38 -4.44 -11.42
N PHE A 25 -1.30 -4.55 -10.63
CA PHE A 25 0.04 -4.24 -11.11
C PHE A 25 0.60 -5.33 -12.01
N ARG A 26 0.27 -6.61 -11.77
CA ARG A 26 0.69 -7.71 -12.65
C ARG A 26 0.23 -7.51 -14.08
N ASP A 27 -1.03 -7.14 -14.27
CA ASP A 27 -1.59 -6.88 -15.60
C ASP A 27 -0.93 -5.65 -16.24
N ALA A 28 -0.66 -4.61 -15.44
CA ALA A 28 0.01 -3.42 -15.94
C ALA A 28 1.47 -3.68 -16.34
N LEU A 29 2.22 -4.43 -15.53
CA LEU A 29 3.59 -4.86 -15.80
C LEU A 29 3.69 -5.77 -17.03
N ALA A 30 2.68 -6.62 -17.26
CA ALA A 30 2.62 -7.41 -18.49
C ALA A 30 2.51 -6.52 -19.74
N ALA A 31 1.79 -5.39 -19.66
CA ALA A 31 1.73 -4.42 -20.75
C ALA A 31 3.07 -3.69 -20.97
N VAL A 32 3.79 -3.36 -19.89
CA VAL A 32 5.16 -2.79 -19.95
C VAL A 32 6.10 -3.70 -20.75
N ALA A 33 6.01 -5.02 -20.57
CA ALA A 33 6.86 -5.97 -21.28
C ALA A 33 6.60 -6.04 -22.80
N GLN A 34 5.40 -5.63 -23.24
CA GLN A 34 4.99 -5.70 -24.65
C GLN A 34 5.09 -4.36 -25.39
N ASP A 35 5.21 -3.24 -24.66
CA ASP A 35 5.24 -1.89 -25.21
C ASP A 35 6.59 -1.20 -24.88
N PRO A 36 7.51 -1.07 -25.85
CA PRO A 36 8.82 -0.45 -25.64
C PRO A 36 8.76 1.01 -25.17
N GLU A 37 7.75 1.76 -25.61
CA GLU A 37 7.57 3.16 -25.21
C GLU A 37 7.13 3.24 -23.75
N LEU A 38 6.18 2.39 -23.36
CA LEU A 38 5.73 2.27 -21.98
C LEU A 38 6.84 1.76 -21.06
N SER A 39 7.67 0.83 -21.55
CA SER A 39 8.85 0.33 -20.85
C SER A 39 9.88 1.43 -20.57
N ALA A 40 10.22 2.22 -21.59
CA ALA A 40 11.15 3.33 -21.42
C ALA A 40 10.62 4.38 -20.43
N TRP A 41 9.33 4.71 -20.53
CA TRP A 41 8.68 5.62 -19.59
C TRP A 41 8.68 5.08 -18.16
N PHE A 42 8.28 3.83 -17.95
CA PHE A 42 8.19 3.22 -16.62
C PHE A 42 9.56 3.11 -15.95
N LYS A 43 10.60 2.80 -16.71
CA LYS A 43 11.97 2.78 -16.18
C LYS A 43 12.41 4.15 -15.66
N ALA A 44 12.06 5.23 -16.37
CA ALA A 44 12.36 6.59 -15.92
C ALA A 44 11.58 6.95 -14.64
N GLU A 45 10.33 6.51 -14.53
CA GLU A 45 9.53 6.69 -13.31
C GLU A 45 10.16 5.97 -12.10
N GLN A 46 10.54 4.70 -12.26
CA GLN A 46 11.19 3.93 -11.19
C GLN A 46 12.53 4.54 -10.74
N GLU A 47 13.30 5.09 -11.68
CA GLU A 47 14.57 5.78 -11.35
C GLU A 47 14.32 7.05 -10.53
N PHE A 48 13.32 7.85 -10.91
CA PHE A 48 12.90 9.02 -10.15
C PHE A 48 12.46 8.65 -8.74
N ASP A 49 11.60 7.64 -8.60
CA ASP A 49 11.09 7.18 -7.32
C ASP A 49 12.18 6.64 -6.39
N SER A 50 13.16 5.93 -6.95
CA SER A 50 14.34 5.46 -6.21
C SER A 50 15.17 6.62 -5.67
N ILE A 51 15.44 7.63 -6.50
CA ILE A 51 16.16 8.85 -6.10
C ILE A 51 15.40 9.58 -4.98
N MET A 52 14.09 9.76 -5.12
CA MET A 52 13.27 10.44 -4.12
C MET A 52 13.23 9.65 -2.81
N THR A 53 13.07 8.33 -2.88
CA THR A 53 13.09 7.44 -1.71
C THR A 53 14.41 7.58 -0.94
N GLU A 54 15.54 7.60 -1.64
CA GLU A 54 16.85 7.76 -0.99
C GLU A 54 16.99 9.13 -0.33
N LYS A 55 16.54 10.20 -1.02
CA LYS A 55 16.53 11.56 -0.44
C LYS A 55 15.69 11.64 0.82
N PHE A 56 14.50 11.01 0.84
CA PHE A 56 13.65 10.99 2.02
C PHE A 56 14.22 10.13 3.16
N ARG A 57 14.87 9.00 2.85
CA ARG A 57 15.55 8.16 3.85
C ARG A 57 16.70 8.87 4.54
N ALA A 58 17.38 9.79 3.85
CA ALA A 58 18.46 10.58 4.43
C ALA A 58 17.97 11.63 5.45
N ILE A 59 16.66 11.93 5.50
CA ILE A 59 16.11 12.89 6.45
C ILE A 59 16.02 12.22 7.84
N PRO A 60 16.75 12.72 8.86
CA PRO A 60 16.70 12.13 10.18
C PRO A 60 15.31 12.31 10.79
N VAL A 61 14.69 11.19 11.16
CA VAL A 61 13.43 11.21 11.90
C VAL A 61 13.73 11.45 13.37
N ASP A 62 13.06 12.42 13.98
CA ASP A 62 13.12 12.61 15.43
C ASP A 62 12.70 11.31 16.14
N ALA A 63 13.65 10.70 16.84
CA ALA A 63 13.44 9.44 17.55
C ALA A 63 12.28 9.54 18.56
N ALA A 64 12.08 10.70 19.18
CA ALA A 64 10.98 10.93 20.10
C ALA A 64 9.63 10.91 19.36
N ALA A 65 9.55 11.56 18.19
CA ALA A 65 8.37 11.50 17.32
C ALA A 65 8.08 10.07 16.82
N ARG A 66 9.10 9.32 16.36
CA ARG A 66 8.95 7.92 15.95
C ARG A 66 8.42 7.04 17.08
N LYS A 67 8.98 7.21 18.28
CA LYS A 67 8.55 6.46 19.47
C LYS A 67 7.09 6.77 19.84
N ARG A 68 6.65 8.02 19.73
CA ARG A 68 5.25 8.41 19.97
C ARG A 68 4.31 7.80 18.94
N LEU A 69 4.67 7.85 17.66
CA LEU A 69 3.91 7.22 16.58
C LEU A 69 3.72 5.71 16.81
N MET A 70 4.79 5.00 17.18
CA MET A 70 4.72 3.56 17.46
C MET A 70 3.86 3.23 18.68
N GLN A 71 3.87 4.07 19.72
CA GLN A 71 3.00 3.90 20.88
C GLN A 71 1.51 4.10 20.50
N MET A 72 1.21 5.13 19.70
CA MET A 72 -0.15 5.35 19.20
C MET A 72 -0.64 4.24 18.27
N ALA A 73 0.24 3.66 17.45
CA ALA A 73 -0.11 2.53 16.59
C ALA A 73 -0.46 1.27 17.40
N ARG A 74 0.24 1.01 18.51
CA ARG A 74 -0.06 -0.12 19.41
C ARG A 74 -1.35 0.07 20.21
N GLY A 75 -1.61 1.27 20.72
CA GLY A 75 -2.82 1.56 21.50
C GLY A 75 -4.12 1.46 20.71
N ARG A 76 -4.07 1.43 19.37
CA ARG A 76 -5.25 1.29 18.51
C ARG A 76 -5.67 -0.16 18.25
N GLY A 77 -4.88 -1.14 18.69
CA GLY A 77 -5.16 -2.57 18.50
C GLY A 77 -5.93 -3.25 19.63
N GLU A 78 -6.20 -2.56 20.75
CA GLU A 78 -6.75 -3.17 21.98
C GLU A 78 -8.17 -2.70 22.36
N ASP A 79 -8.82 -1.83 21.57
CA ASP A 79 -10.19 -1.37 21.87
C ASP A 79 -11.28 -2.15 21.11
N SER A 80 -10.96 -3.33 20.56
CA SER A 80 -11.96 -4.32 20.18
C SER A 80 -12.29 -5.20 21.39
N GLY A 81 -12.93 -4.60 22.40
CA GLY A 81 -13.63 -5.35 23.43
C GLY A 81 -14.75 -6.20 22.81
N PRO A 82 -15.16 -7.31 23.45
CA PRO A 82 -16.16 -8.20 22.88
C PRO A 82 -17.48 -7.45 22.68
N ASN A 83 -18.00 -7.51 21.46
CA ASN A 83 -19.30 -6.95 21.09
C ASN A 83 -20.42 -7.69 21.84
N GLU A 84 -20.79 -7.20 23.01
CA GLU A 84 -21.92 -7.69 23.82
C GLU A 84 -23.27 -7.18 23.29
N HIS A 85 -23.51 -7.22 21.98
CA HIS A 85 -24.84 -6.95 21.42
C HIS A 85 -25.35 -8.20 20.70
N GLY A 86 -25.51 -9.27 21.49
CA GLY A 86 -26.30 -10.45 21.14
C GLY A 86 -27.77 -10.07 21.08
N ILE A 87 -28.28 -9.92 19.86
CA ILE A 87 -29.70 -9.73 19.59
C ILE A 87 -30.47 -10.99 20.03
N SER A 88 -31.37 -10.78 20.99
CA SER A 88 -32.50 -11.58 21.44
C SER A 88 -32.85 -12.84 20.62
N ARG A 89 -32.82 -14.01 21.26
CA ARG A 89 -33.71 -15.15 20.92
C ARG A 89 -34.39 -15.65 22.20
N ALA A 90 -35.72 -15.62 22.17
CA ALA A 90 -36.65 -15.98 23.23
C ALA A 90 -36.46 -17.42 23.76
N PRO A 91 -36.89 -17.71 25.01
CA PRO A 91 -36.86 -19.06 25.55
C PRO A 91 -37.97 -19.92 24.94
N ALA A 92 -37.64 -21.17 24.59
CA ALA A 92 -38.63 -22.17 24.24
C ALA A 92 -39.38 -22.61 25.52
N LEU A 93 -40.72 -22.52 25.49
CA LEU A 93 -41.57 -23.13 26.50
C LEU A 93 -41.47 -24.67 26.44
N SER A 94 -41.44 -25.29 27.62
CA SER A 94 -41.63 -26.73 27.82
C SER A 94 -43.09 -27.12 27.70
#